data_AF-A0A822CMH0-F1
#
_entry.id   AF-A0A822CMH0-F1
#
_cell.length_a   1.000
_cell.length_b   1.000
_cell.length_c   1.000
_cell.angle_alpha   90.00
_cell.angle_beta   90.00
_cell.angle_gamma   90.00
#
_symmetry.space_group_name_H-M   'P 1'
#
loop_
_entity.id
_entity.type
_entity.pdbx_description
1 polymer ?
#
loop_
_entity_poly.entity_id
_entity_poly.type
_entity_poly.pdbx_seq_one_letter_code
_entity_poly.pdbx_strand_id
1 'polypeptide(L)'
;MLNPWSFIPAVISLIGLLYVRYCYAPCSRDLRRLESITRSPVYSYLTSTIHGLKVIRSYHAEHMCSTEFFSHLDDNTRANYLIPITGRWAALRFDWVALIFIALVTILSMILRVTGHRYFSTADIAMTLSYSLSLMGLLQWTIR
;
A
#
# COMPACT_ATOMS: atom_id res chain seq x y z
N MET A 1 -9.23 -32.91 6.03
CA MET A 1 -10.18 -32.96 4.89
C MET A 1 -10.72 -31.56 4.70
N LEU A 2 -10.64 -31.00 3.49
CA LEU A 2 -11.09 -29.63 3.20
C LEU A 2 -12.61 -29.54 3.44
N ASN A 3 -13.05 -28.88 4.52
CA ASN A 3 -14.48 -28.75 4.82
C ASN A 3 -15.13 -27.74 3.86
N PRO A 4 -16.24 -28.07 3.18
CA PRO A 4 -16.92 -27.17 2.24
C PRO A 4 -17.34 -25.83 2.87
N TRP A 5 -17.59 -25.83 4.17
CA TRP A 5 -18.04 -24.63 4.90
C TRP A 5 -16.97 -23.54 5.00
N SER A 6 -15.69 -23.90 4.95
CA SER A 6 -14.57 -22.95 4.97
C SER A 6 -14.36 -22.23 3.63
N PHE A 7 -14.96 -22.71 2.53
CA PHE A 7 -14.88 -22.02 1.24
C PHE A 7 -15.64 -20.70 1.22
N ILE A 8 -16.75 -20.60 1.96
CA ILE A 8 -17.61 -19.41 1.95
C ILE A 8 -16.85 -18.15 2.43
N PRO A 9 -16.20 -18.14 3.62
CA PRO A 9 -15.41 -16.98 4.06
C PRO A 9 -14.17 -16.76 3.20
N ALA A 10 -13.57 -17.81 2.64
CA ALA A 10 -12.42 -17.70 1.74
C ALA A 10 -12.78 -16.98 0.44
N VAL A 11 -13.92 -17.29 -0.17
CA VAL A 11 -14.41 -16.64 -1.41
C VAL A 11 -14.76 -15.17 -1.15
N ILE A 12 -15.41 -14.86 -0.04
CA ILE A 12 -15.72 -13.48 0.36
C ILE A 12 -14.45 -12.65 0.54
N SER A 13 -13.45 -13.21 1.23
CA SER A 13 -12.15 -12.56 1.42
C SER A 13 -11.39 -12.40 0.09
N LEU A 14 -11.44 -13.40 -0.78
CA LEU A 14 -10.82 -13.34 -2.11
C LEU A 14 -11.42 -12.20 -2.96
N ILE A 15 -12.75 -12.04 -2.95
CA ILE A 15 -13.43 -10.94 -3.65
C ILE A 15 -13.00 -9.59 -3.06
N GLY A 16 -12.91 -9.48 -1.73
CA GLY A 16 -12.40 -8.28 -1.05
C GLY A 16 -10.97 -7.93 -1.46
N LEU A 17 -10.08 -8.93 -1.54
CA LEU A 17 -8.70 -8.76 -1.99
C LEU A 17 -8.62 -8.31 -3.46
N LEU A 18 -9.44 -8.90 -4.33
CA LEU A 18 -9.49 -8.51 -5.75
C LEU A 18 -10.00 -7.08 -5.92
N TYR A 19 -10.99 -6.65 -5.14
CA TYR A 19 -11.47 -5.27 -5.14
C TYR A 19 -10.39 -4.28 -4.70
N VAL A 20 -9.68 -4.57 -3.61
CA VAL A 20 -8.57 -3.73 -3.14
C VAL A 20 -7.45 -3.68 -4.18
N ARG A 21 -7.11 -4.81 -4.82
CA ARG A 21 -6.13 -4.85 -5.92
C ARG A 21 -6.58 -4.02 -7.12
N TYR A 22 -7.86 -4.10 -7.49
CA TYR A 22 -8.42 -3.33 -8.60
C TYR A 22 -8.36 -1.82 -8.36
N CYS A 23 -8.61 -1.37 -7.12
CA CYS A 23 -8.46 0.05 -6.76
C CYS A 23 -6.99 0.48 -6.63
N TYR A 24 -6.12 -0.38 -6.12
CA TYR A 24 -4.70 -0.06 -5.90
C TYR A 24 -3.87 -0.01 -7.20
N ALA A 25 -4.17 -0.86 -8.18
CA ALA A 25 -3.42 -0.93 -9.43
C ALA A 25 -3.40 0.39 -10.25
N PRO A 26 -4.53 1.08 -10.50
CA PRO A 26 -4.51 2.37 -11.17
C PRO A 26 -3.86 3.45 -10.32
N CYS A 27 -4.17 3.51 -9.01
CA CYS A 27 -3.63 4.53 -8.11
C CYS A 27 -2.10 4.46 -7.99
N SER A 28 -1.53 3.26 -7.85
CA SER A 28 -0.08 3.05 -7.80
C SER A 28 0.61 3.41 -9.13
N ARG A 29 -0.01 3.13 -10.26
CA ARG A 29 0.50 3.53 -11.59
C ARG A 29 0.51 5.05 -11.76
N ASP A 30 -0.57 5.71 -11.37
CA ASP A 30 -0.68 7.17 -11.49
C ASP A 30 0.32 7.88 -10.56
N LEU A 31 0.55 7.34 -9.36
CA LEU A 31 1.58 7.86 -8.44
C LEU A 31 3.00 7.66 -8.95
N ARG A 32 3.33 6.48 -9.49
CA ARG A 32 4.64 6.25 -10.13
C ARG A 32 4.85 7.17 -11.33
N ARG A 33 3.78 7.47 -12.08
CA ARG A 33 3.83 8.42 -13.19
C ARG A 33 4.07 9.84 -12.69
N LEU A 34 3.40 10.24 -11.61
CA LEU A 34 3.60 11.54 -10.98
C LEU A 34 5.03 11.69 -10.46
N GLU A 35 5.56 10.67 -9.76
CA GLU A 35 6.96 10.64 -9.31
C GLU A 35 7.95 10.84 -10.47
N SER A 36 7.75 10.10 -11.57
CA SER A 36 8.61 10.20 -12.76
C SER A 36 8.57 11.59 -13.38
N ILE A 37 7.40 12.23 -13.43
CA ILE A 37 7.23 13.57 -14.01
C ILE A 37 7.86 14.63 -13.11
N THR A 38 7.75 14.52 -11.78
CA THR A 38 8.28 15.54 -10.86
C THR A 38 9.78 15.39 -10.58
N ARG A 39 10.34 14.19 -10.72
CA ARG A 39 11.78 13.94 -10.53
C ARG A 39 12.64 14.53 -11.65
N SER A 40 12.21 14.39 -12.92
CA SER A 40 12.97 14.87 -14.09
C SER A 40 13.29 16.38 -14.08
N PRO A 41 12.34 17.31 -13.83
CA PRO A 41 12.61 18.75 -13.85
C PRO A 41 13.53 19.19 -12.73
N VAL A 42 13.46 18.57 -11.54
CA VAL A 42 14.38 18.90 -10.43
C VAL A 42 15.82 18.59 -10.80
N TYR A 43 16.12 17.43 -11.39
CA TYR A 43 17.47 17.09 -11.85
C TYR A 43 17.96 18.00 -12.98
N SER A 44 17.07 18.35 -13.92
CA SER A 44 17.40 19.26 -15.02
C SER A 44 17.70 20.68 -14.54
N TYR A 45 16.90 21.19 -13.60
CA TYR A 45 17.09 22.52 -13.02
C TYR A 45 18.38 22.57 -12.21
N LEU A 46 18.64 21.56 -11.37
CA LEU A 46 19.86 21.45 -10.57
C LEU A 46 21.12 21.40 -11.44
N THR A 47 21.08 20.63 -12.54
CA THR A 47 22.18 20.56 -13.52
C THR A 47 22.43 21.92 -14.20
N SER A 48 21.36 22.64 -14.52
CA SER A 48 21.41 23.97 -15.14
C SER A 48 21.98 25.02 -14.18
N THR A 49 21.61 24.98 -12.90
CA THR A 49 22.15 25.87 -11.86
C THR A 49 23.63 25.60 -11.61
N ILE A 50 24.07 24.33 -11.59
CA ILE A 50 25.50 23.97 -11.44
C ILE A 50 26.33 24.51 -12.62
N HIS A 51 25.84 24.34 -13.86
CA HIS A 51 26.54 24.86 -15.04
C HIS A 51 26.51 26.40 -15.13
N GLY A 52 25.41 27.04 -14.70
CA GLY A 52 25.22 28.49 -14.71
C GLY A 52 25.78 29.23 -13.49
N LEU A 53 26.40 28.53 -12.54
CA LEU A 53 26.77 29.08 -11.23
C LEU A 53 27.67 30.32 -11.30
N LYS A 54 28.60 30.36 -12.27
CA LYS A 54 29.48 31.53 -12.48
C LYS A 54 28.70 32.77 -12.90
N VAL A 55 27.65 32.62 -13.71
CA VAL A 55 26.82 33.73 -14.20
C VAL A 55 25.87 34.22 -13.10
N ILE A 56 25.28 33.30 -12.34
CA ILE A 56 24.39 33.65 -11.22
C ILE A 56 25.14 34.48 -10.17
N ARG A 57 26.40 34.10 -9.89
CA ARG A 57 27.26 34.78 -8.93
C ARG A 57 27.73 36.14 -9.43
N SER A 58 28.00 36.30 -10.73
CA SER A 58 28.33 37.61 -11.30
C SER A 58 27.15 38.58 -11.28
N TYR A 59 25.91 38.08 -11.40
CA TYR A 59 24.69 38.88 -11.36
C TYR A 59 24.10 39.06 -9.95
N HIS A 60 24.72 38.50 -8.90
CA HIS A 60 24.18 38.51 -7.52
C HIS A 60 22.73 37.99 -7.42
N ALA A 61 22.31 37.13 -8.36
CA ALA A 61 20.93 36.62 -8.47
C ALA A 61 20.70 35.31 -7.69
N GLU A 62 21.60 34.98 -6.76
CA GLU A 62 21.59 33.73 -5.98
C GLU A 62 20.28 33.54 -5.22
N HIS A 63 19.75 34.61 -4.63
CA HIS A 63 18.53 34.56 -3.81
C HIS A 63 17.27 34.26 -4.64
N MET A 64 17.18 34.82 -5.85
CA MET A 64 16.07 34.60 -6.76
C MET A 64 16.08 33.17 -7.31
N CYS A 65 17.26 32.69 -7.76
CA CYS A 65 17.44 31.33 -8.23
C CYS A 65 17.17 30.28 -7.13
N SER A 66 17.60 30.56 -5.90
CA SER A 66 17.34 29.72 -4.73
C SER A 66 15.84 29.60 -4.43
N THR A 67 15.10 30.72 -4.48
CA THR A 67 13.66 30.72 -4.21
C THR A 67 12.89 29.90 -5.24
N GLU A 68 13.27 29.99 -6.52
CA GLU A 68 12.67 29.23 -7.61
C GLU A 68 13.00 27.73 -7.53
N PHE A 69 14.24 27.38 -7.16
CA PHE A 69 14.63 26.00 -6.88
C PHE A 69 13.85 25.40 -5.70
N PHE A 70 13.65 26.16 -4.61
CA PHE A 70 12.86 25.71 -3.47
C PHE A 70 11.40 25.46 -3.84
N SER A 71 10.80 26.27 -4.72
CA SER A 71 9.44 26.03 -5.21
C SER A 71 9.32 24.68 -5.93
N HIS A 72 10.24 24.39 -6.86
CA HIS A 72 10.25 23.10 -7.57
C HIS A 72 10.57 21.92 -6.66
N LEU A 73 11.42 22.13 -5.64
CA LEU A 73 11.75 21.11 -4.66
C LEU A 73 10.54 20.79 -3.76
N ASP A 74 9.74 21.78 -3.38
CA ASP A 74 8.54 21.58 -2.56
C ASP A 74 7.49 20.76 -3.34
N ASP A 75 7.27 21.06 -4.63
CA ASP A 75 6.39 20.28 -5.49
C ASP A 75 6.83 18.81 -5.63
N ASN A 76 8.13 18.58 -5.80
CA ASN A 76 8.69 17.22 -5.83
C ASN A 76 8.58 16.52 -4.48
N THR A 77 8.83 17.22 -3.39
CA THR A 77 8.72 16.66 -2.04
C THR A 77 7.27 16.26 -1.74
N ARG A 78 6.29 17.08 -2.12
CA ARG A 78 4.86 16.77 -2.01
C ARG A 78 4.50 15.51 -2.81
N ALA A 79 4.93 15.44 -4.07
CA ALA A 79 4.71 14.28 -4.93
C ALA A 79 5.34 13.00 -4.36
N ASN A 80 6.58 13.09 -3.87
CA ASN A 80 7.29 11.97 -3.27
C ASN A 80 6.67 11.52 -1.93
N TYR A 81 6.10 12.44 -1.15
CA TYR A 81 5.43 12.14 0.11
C TYR A 81 4.10 11.40 -0.08
N LEU A 82 3.41 11.62 -1.21
CA LEU A 82 2.17 10.93 -1.55
C LEU A 82 2.37 9.41 -1.76
N ILE A 83 3.53 8.99 -2.25
CA ILE A 83 3.84 7.57 -2.56
C ILE A 83 3.74 6.66 -1.32
N PRO A 84 4.46 6.92 -0.21
CA PRO A 84 4.35 6.09 0.99
C PRO A 84 2.98 6.22 1.67
N ILE A 85 2.29 7.36 1.54
CA ILE A 85 0.93 7.54 2.07
C ILE A 85 -0.04 6.59 1.38
N THR A 86 -0.02 6.51 0.05
CA THR A 86 -0.91 5.61 -0.70
C THR A 86 -0.56 4.15 -0.45
N GLY A 87 0.73 3.82 -0.29
CA GLY A 87 1.15 2.49 0.18
C GLY A 87 0.51 2.13 1.53
N ARG A 88 0.58 3.04 2.52
CA ARG A 88 -0.07 2.87 3.83
C ARG A 88 -1.59 2.76 3.74
N TRP A 89 -2.24 3.55 2.88
CA TRP A 89 -3.69 3.47 2.67
C TRP A 89 -4.11 2.08 2.16
N ALA A 90 -3.35 1.52 1.22
CA ALA A 90 -3.59 0.17 0.72
C ALA A 90 -3.36 -0.88 1.81
N ALA A 91 -2.27 -0.77 2.57
CA ALA A 91 -1.98 -1.67 3.70
C ALA A 91 -3.12 -1.69 4.72
N LEU A 92 -3.63 -0.51 5.12
CA LEU A 92 -4.77 -0.41 6.02
C LEU A 92 -6.02 -1.11 5.46
N ARG A 93 -6.30 -0.97 4.17
CA ARG A 93 -7.44 -1.66 3.52
C ARG A 93 -7.25 -3.18 3.52
N PHE A 94 -6.04 -3.69 3.29
CA PHE A 94 -5.75 -5.11 3.42
C PHE A 94 -5.93 -5.61 4.87
N ASP A 95 -5.50 -4.83 5.85
CA ASP A 95 -5.67 -5.16 7.27
C ASP A 95 -7.16 -5.26 7.65
N TRP A 96 -8.01 -4.37 7.11
CA TRP A 96 -9.47 -4.46 7.30
C TRP A 96 -10.07 -5.75 6.72
N VAL A 97 -9.67 -6.15 5.51
CA VAL A 97 -10.15 -7.41 4.89
C VAL A 97 -9.71 -8.62 5.71
N ALA A 98 -8.47 -8.62 6.20
CA ALA A 98 -7.96 -9.69 7.05
C ALA A 98 -8.72 -9.80 8.37
N LEU A 99 -9.03 -8.66 9.02
CA LEU A 99 -9.78 -8.63 10.27
C LEU A 99 -11.21 -9.16 10.07
N ILE A 100 -11.88 -8.80 8.97
CA ILE A 100 -13.20 -9.33 8.61
C ILE A 100 -13.13 -10.85 8.37
N PHE A 101 -12.10 -11.33 7.67
CA PHE A 101 -11.91 -12.77 7.43
C PHE A 101 -11.75 -13.54 8.74
N ILE A 102 -10.91 -13.07 9.66
CA ILE A 102 -10.70 -13.70 10.97
C ILE A 102 -12.01 -13.71 11.76
N ALA A 103 -12.75 -12.59 11.78
CA ALA A 103 -14.05 -12.49 12.45
C ALA A 103 -15.08 -13.48 11.87
N LEU A 104 -15.15 -13.62 10.55
CA LEU A 104 -16.06 -14.58 9.90
C LEU A 104 -15.69 -16.02 10.26
N VAL A 105 -14.40 -16.37 10.21
CA VAL A 105 -13.92 -17.73 10.55
C VAL A 105 -14.22 -18.08 12.00
N THR A 106 -13.99 -17.15 12.94
CA THR A 106 -14.27 -17.39 14.37
C THR A 106 -15.76 -17.51 14.64
N ILE A 107 -16.61 -16.67 14.04
CA ILE A 107 -18.08 -16.74 14.17
C ILE A 107 -18.61 -18.05 13.59
N LEU A 108 -18.20 -18.43 12.37
CA LEU A 108 -18.62 -19.69 11.74
C LEU A 108 -18.21 -20.90 12.58
N SER A 109 -17.00 -20.89 13.12
CA SER A 109 -16.51 -21.95 14.02
C SER A 109 -17.33 -22.06 15.30
N MET A 110 -17.71 -20.93 15.89
CA MET A 110 -18.54 -20.89 17.09
C MET A 110 -19.95 -21.44 16.81
N ILE A 111 -20.57 -21.05 15.69
CA ILE A 111 -21.90 -21.51 15.29
C ILE A 111 -21.91 -23.03 15.05
N LEU A 112 -20.92 -23.55 14.32
CA LEU A 112 -20.81 -24.97 13.99
C LEU A 112 -20.61 -25.85 15.23
N ARG A 113 -19.89 -25.34 16.24
CA ARG A 113 -19.74 -25.99 17.54
C ARG A 113 -21.07 -26.08 18.30
N VAL A 114 -21.90 -25.04 18.22
CA VAL A 114 -23.24 -25.00 18.86
C VAL A 114 -24.24 -25.92 18.14
N THR A 115 -24.14 -26.08 16.82
CA THR A 115 -25.05 -26.92 16.02
C THR A 115 -24.70 -28.42 16.01
N GLY A 116 -23.77 -28.86 16.86
CA GLY A 116 -23.51 -30.29 17.11
C GLY A 116 -22.71 -31.03 16.02
N HIS A 117 -22.27 -30.35 14.97
CA HIS A 117 -21.38 -30.94 13.96
C HIS A 117 -19.94 -30.97 14.49
N ARG A 118 -19.52 -32.11 15.03
CA ARG A 118 -18.17 -32.38 15.59
C ARG A 118 -17.02 -32.42 14.54
N TYR A 119 -17.20 -31.78 13.39
CA TYR A 119 -16.23 -31.85 12.28
C TYR A 119 -15.15 -30.77 12.32
N PHE A 120 -15.23 -29.82 13.25
CA PHE A 120 -14.20 -28.78 13.41
C PHE A 120 -13.37 -29.06 14.66
N SER A 121 -12.20 -29.67 14.46
CA SER A 121 -11.18 -29.67 15.50
C SER A 121 -10.63 -28.26 15.64
N THR A 122 -10.39 -27.81 16.88
CA THR A 122 -9.76 -26.52 17.19
C THR A 122 -8.46 -26.32 16.40
N ALA A 123 -7.77 -27.41 16.06
CA ALA A 123 -6.56 -27.43 15.25
C ALA A 123 -6.76 -26.87 13.84
N ASP A 124 -7.85 -27.20 13.13
CA ASP A 124 -8.07 -26.77 11.74
C ASP A 124 -8.34 -25.25 11.66
N ILE A 125 -9.03 -24.73 12.68
CA ILE A 125 -9.29 -23.29 12.84
C ILE A 125 -7.97 -22.55 13.10
N ALA A 126 -7.15 -23.09 14.01
CA ALA A 126 -5.85 -22.53 14.33
C ALA A 126 -4.92 -22.53 13.11
N MET A 127 -4.89 -23.62 12.33
CA MET A 127 -4.10 -23.69 11.10
C MET A 127 -4.55 -22.64 10.07
N THR A 128 -5.86 -22.52 9.83
CA THR A 128 -6.41 -21.53 8.89
C THR A 128 -6.07 -20.10 9.32
N LEU A 129 -6.13 -19.82 10.63
CA LEU A 129 -5.74 -18.55 11.20
C LEU A 129 -4.24 -18.28 11.00
N SER A 130 -3.39 -19.25 11.29
CA SER A 130 -1.94 -19.14 11.09
C SER A 130 -1.58 -18.87 9.64
N TYR A 131 -2.16 -19.61 8.68
CA TYR A 131 -1.94 -19.36 7.26
C TYR A 131 -2.36 -17.96 6.83
N SER A 132 -3.49 -17.48 7.35
CA SER A 132 -4.00 -16.14 7.04
C SER A 132 -3.10 -15.05 7.60
N LEU A 133 -2.60 -15.23 8.82
CA LEU A 133 -1.65 -14.31 9.45
C LEU A 133 -0.30 -14.29 8.70
N SER A 134 0.20 -15.44 8.28
CA SER A 134 1.41 -15.53 7.45
C SER A 134 1.24 -14.81 6.11
N LEU A 135 0.09 -14.99 5.45
CA LEU A 135 -0.21 -14.34 4.19
C LEU A 135 -0.35 -12.81 4.34
N MET A 136 -0.94 -12.37 5.45
CA MET A 136 -1.02 -10.95 5.83
C MET A 136 0.36 -10.34 6.05
N GLY A 137 1.26 -11.05 6.75
CA GLY A 137 2.65 -10.62 6.95
C GLY A 137 3.41 -10.43 5.64
N LEU A 138 3.26 -11.37 4.69
CA LEU A 138 3.87 -11.27 3.35
C LEU A 138 3.33 -10.07 2.55
N LEU A 139 2.02 -9.79 2.66
CA LEU A 139 1.40 -8.65 1.99
C LEU A 139 1.90 -7.31 2.56
N GLN A 140 2.00 -7.17 3.88
CA GLN A 140 2.59 -5.98 4.49
C GLN A 140 4.05 -5.78 4.07
N TRP A 141 4.83 -6.86 3.96
CA TRP A 141 6.22 -6.80 3.49
C TRP A 141 6.32 -6.42 2.01
N THR A 142 5.35 -6.78 1.18
CA THR A 142 5.32 -6.40 -0.24
C THR A 142 4.98 -4.92 -0.46
N ILE A 143 4.22 -4.32 0.46
CA ILE A 143 3.81 -2.91 0.39
C ILE A 143 4.88 -1.98 0.98
N ARG A 144 5.68 -2.48 1.92
CA ARG A 144 6.72 -1.73 2.63
C ARG A 144 8.03 -1.71 1.85
#